data_AF-A0A4X2L342-F1
#
_entry.id   AF-A0A4X2L342-F1
#
_cell.length_a   1.000
_cell.length_b   1.000
_cell.length_c   1.000
_cell.angle_alpha   90.00
_cell.angle_beta   90.00
_cell.angle_gamma   90.00
#
_symmetry.space_group_name_H-M   'P 1'
#
loop_
_entity.id
_entity.type
_entity.pdbx_description
1 polymer ?
#
loop_
_entity_poly.entity_id
_entity_poly.type
_entity_poly.pdbx_seq_one_letter_code
_entity_poly.pdbx_strand_id
1 'polypeptide(L)'
;MLGSFSLVKNMFQVLLWASCLVIRITPVLPMALDPCSAYISLNEPWRNTDHQLKEDDGQPACDNHVDGEWYRFTGMAGDAMPTFCIHENHCGTHAPIWLNGNHPQEVDGIVQRQACASFNGNCCLWNNTVEVKACPGGYYVYHLTKPSVCFHAYCGHFYDICDVVDCQGTCSNPECMCSEGTILGPDQQTCLDENECEKNNGGCSEICVNLKNSYRCECGVGRVLGSDGKTCEVPMRCQSNAIEVNIPKDLVGGLEVFLTNTSCRGVSNGTHINIYFSLKTCGTVVDVVNDKIIASNLVTGLPKQMPGSNGDIIIRTSKLLIPVTCEFPRLYTISEGYVPNLRNSPLEIMGRSQGIFPFTLEIFKDNEFEEPYRETLPTLKLRDLLYFGIEPLVHVNGLETLVESCFATPTDKIDEILKHYLIRDGCVSDDSVKQYTSRDHLTKHFQVPVFKFVGKDHQVVFLHCRVLVCGVLDEQSRCAQGCNRRMRREARKDQETHLQNHLLTSGPIIIDRED
;
A
#
# COMPACT_ATOMS: atom_id res chain seq x y z
N MET A 1 -53.92 -31.79 71.39
CA MET A 1 -53.70 -32.14 72.81
C MET A 1 -52.31 -31.65 73.21
N LEU A 2 -52.22 -31.01 74.38
CA LEU A 2 -51.01 -30.63 75.12
C LEU A 2 -50.06 -31.84 75.31
N GLY A 3 -48.76 -31.75 75.64
CA GLY A 3 -47.86 -30.68 76.09
C GLY A 3 -46.42 -31.25 76.08
N SER A 4 -45.37 -30.44 76.04
CA SER A 4 -44.64 -29.87 77.19
C SER A 4 -43.38 -30.65 77.64
N PHE A 5 -42.22 -30.01 77.37
CA PHE A 5 -41.09 -29.73 78.27
C PHE A 5 -40.20 -30.81 78.92
N SER A 6 -38.90 -30.44 78.95
CA SER A 6 -37.85 -30.75 79.95
C SER A 6 -37.01 -32.00 79.66
N LEU A 7 -35.67 -32.04 79.71
CA LEU A 7 -34.67 -31.24 80.43
C LEU A 7 -33.33 -31.18 79.65
N VAL A 8 -32.64 -30.05 79.78
CA VAL A 8 -31.25 -29.77 79.41
C VAL A 8 -30.40 -29.71 80.69
N LYS A 9 -29.07 -30.00 80.57
CA LYS A 9 -27.93 -29.83 81.53
C LYS A 9 -27.44 -31.17 82.11
N ASN A 10 -26.15 -31.45 82.30
CA ASN A 10 -24.88 -30.73 82.11
C ASN A 10 -23.76 -31.73 82.42
N MET A 11 -22.61 -31.62 81.74
CA MET A 11 -21.27 -31.88 82.29
C MET A 11 -20.38 -30.77 81.70
N PHE A 12 -20.16 -29.65 82.40
CA PHE A 12 -18.97 -29.36 83.24
C PHE A 12 -17.66 -29.67 82.49
N GLN A 13 -16.66 -28.79 82.31
CA GLN A 13 -16.31 -27.48 82.86
C GLN A 13 -14.98 -27.05 82.17
N VAL A 14 -14.56 -25.79 82.34
CA VAL A 14 -13.17 -25.26 82.29
C VAL A 14 -12.80 -24.32 81.12
N LEU A 15 -12.44 -23.09 81.53
CA LEU A 15 -11.70 -21.98 80.89
C LEU A 15 -12.49 -20.81 80.27
N LEU A 16 -12.83 -19.87 81.17
CA LEU A 16 -13.13 -18.45 80.91
C LEU A 16 -11.96 -17.62 81.49
N TRP A 17 -11.24 -16.88 80.65
CA TRP A 17 -10.50 -15.65 81.02
C TRP A 17 -10.86 -14.56 80.01
N ALA A 18 -11.03 -13.35 80.54
CA ALA A 18 -11.80 -12.25 79.98
C ALA A 18 -11.03 -11.34 79.01
N SER A 19 -11.74 -10.75 78.05
CA SER A 19 -11.67 -9.30 77.76
C SER A 19 -12.76 -8.88 76.77
N CYS A 20 -13.72 -8.08 77.24
CA CYS A 20 -14.57 -7.26 76.39
C CYS A 20 -13.70 -6.37 75.50
N LEU A 21 -13.83 -6.48 74.17
CA LEU A 21 -13.41 -5.42 73.26
C LEU A 21 -14.65 -4.85 72.58
N VAL A 22 -14.90 -3.58 72.87
CA VAL A 22 -15.93 -2.73 72.26
C VAL A 22 -15.80 -2.81 70.74
N ILE A 23 -16.84 -3.30 70.05
CA ILE A 23 -16.93 -3.18 68.59
C ILE A 23 -17.12 -1.69 68.29
N ARG A 24 -16.03 -0.98 68.02
CA ARG A 24 -16.10 0.32 67.36
C ARG A 24 -16.53 0.07 65.93
N ILE A 25 -17.79 0.39 65.61
CA ILE A 25 -18.21 0.59 64.22
C ILE A 25 -17.45 1.82 63.73
N THR A 26 -16.34 1.61 63.02
CA THR A 26 -15.70 2.69 62.28
C THR A 26 -16.64 3.05 61.12
N PRO A 27 -17.07 4.31 60.99
CA PRO A 27 -17.79 4.72 59.81
C PRO A 27 -16.86 4.52 58.61
N VAL A 28 -17.28 3.68 57.67
CA VAL A 28 -16.62 3.57 56.36
C VAL A 28 -16.79 4.94 55.71
N LEU A 29 -15.70 5.72 55.64
CA LEU A 29 -15.67 6.91 54.79
C LEU A 29 -16.01 6.46 53.37
N PRO A 30 -16.90 7.17 52.65
CA PRO A 30 -17.21 6.82 51.28
C PRO A 30 -15.90 6.85 50.51
N MET A 31 -15.50 5.71 49.95
CA MET A 31 -14.39 5.67 49.00
C MET A 31 -14.82 6.54 47.82
N ALA A 32 -14.22 7.73 47.69
CA ALA A 32 -14.38 8.52 46.48
C ALA A 32 -13.85 7.66 45.32
N LEU A 33 -14.74 7.30 44.39
CA LEU A 33 -14.35 6.60 43.17
C LEU A 33 -13.32 7.45 42.43
N ASP A 34 -12.29 6.80 41.87
CA ASP A 34 -11.33 7.50 41.03
C ASP A 34 -12.08 8.11 39.84
N PRO A 35 -12.01 9.44 39.60
CA PRO A 35 -12.69 10.06 38.48
C PRO A 35 -12.22 9.54 37.11
N CYS A 36 -11.05 8.90 37.03
CA CYS A 36 -10.61 8.19 35.84
C CYS A 36 -11.42 6.91 35.56
N SER A 37 -12.07 6.35 36.58
CA SER A 37 -12.91 5.14 36.47
C SER A 37 -14.41 5.43 36.49
N ALA A 38 -14.81 6.65 36.89
CA ALA A 38 -16.20 7.05 37.01
C ALA A 38 -16.37 8.51 36.52
N TYR A 39 -16.77 8.66 35.25
CA TYR A 39 -17.03 9.94 34.60
C TYR A 39 -18.22 9.85 33.64
N ILE A 40 -18.77 11.01 33.27
CA ILE A 40 -19.82 11.18 32.28
C ILE A 40 -19.19 11.55 30.94
N SER A 41 -19.54 10.82 29.88
CA SER A 41 -19.05 11.13 28.53
C SER A 41 -19.80 12.31 27.91
N LEU A 42 -19.06 13.30 27.45
CA LEU A 42 -19.50 14.36 26.54
C LEU A 42 -19.10 13.93 25.13
N ASN A 43 -20.06 13.62 24.29
CA ASN A 43 -19.84 13.07 22.95
C ASN A 43 -20.65 13.74 21.85
N GLU A 44 -21.33 14.82 22.20
CA GLU A 44 -22.19 15.53 21.30
C GLU A 44 -21.36 16.24 20.21
N PRO A 45 -21.61 16.00 18.91
CA PRO A 45 -20.75 16.48 17.83
C PRO A 45 -20.64 18.00 17.74
N TRP A 46 -21.69 18.70 18.17
CA TRP A 46 -21.75 20.16 18.13
C TRP A 46 -20.75 20.82 19.09
N ARG A 47 -20.20 20.10 20.08
CA ARG A 47 -19.20 20.62 21.03
C ARG A 47 -17.82 20.82 20.43
N ASN A 48 -17.58 20.22 19.26
CA ASN A 48 -16.29 20.27 18.62
C ASN A 48 -15.94 21.71 18.20
N THR A 49 -14.68 22.12 18.35
CA THR A 49 -14.19 23.43 17.90
C THR A 49 -14.48 23.72 16.42
N ASP A 50 -14.55 22.69 15.58
CA ASP A 50 -14.80 22.82 14.14
C ASP A 50 -16.29 23.06 13.83
N HIS A 51 -17.16 22.88 14.82
CA HIS A 51 -18.59 23.10 14.68
C HIS A 51 -18.94 24.59 14.86
N GLN A 52 -19.14 25.27 13.74
CA GLN A 52 -19.54 26.67 13.70
C GLN A 52 -21.07 26.83 13.59
N LEU A 53 -21.65 27.68 14.43
CA LEU A 53 -23.06 28.09 14.31
C LEU A 53 -23.26 28.98 13.09
N LYS A 54 -24.18 28.59 12.21
CA LYS A 54 -24.65 29.44 11.09
C LYS A 54 -25.89 30.22 11.49
N GLU A 55 -26.17 31.33 10.80
CA GLU A 55 -27.35 32.17 11.08
C GLU A 55 -28.70 31.42 10.94
N ASP A 56 -28.74 30.33 10.18
CA ASP A 56 -29.91 29.44 10.01
C ASP A 56 -29.95 28.25 10.98
N ASP A 57 -28.90 28.04 11.77
CA ASP A 57 -28.91 27.00 12.81
C ASP A 57 -29.79 27.45 13.98
N GLY A 58 -30.52 26.50 14.57
CA GLY A 58 -31.50 26.77 15.62
C GLY A 58 -30.91 27.34 16.92
N GLN A 59 -31.63 27.14 18.03
CA GLN A 59 -31.22 27.72 19.31
C GLN A 59 -29.83 27.22 19.74
N PRO A 60 -28.90 28.11 20.14
CA PRO A 60 -27.54 27.75 20.55
C PRO A 60 -27.54 26.74 21.70
N ALA A 61 -26.58 25.83 21.68
CA ALA A 61 -26.39 24.86 22.74
C ALA A 61 -25.90 25.54 24.02
N CYS A 62 -26.30 24.96 25.15
CA CYS A 62 -25.85 25.39 26.47
C CYS A 62 -25.73 24.22 27.44
N ASP A 63 -24.64 24.19 28.19
CA ASP A 63 -24.31 23.17 29.18
C ASP A 63 -25.02 23.35 30.51
N ASN A 64 -26.33 23.60 30.47
CA ASN A 64 -27.18 23.71 31.67
C ASN A 64 -27.26 22.41 32.50
N HIS A 65 -26.90 21.28 31.90
CA HIS A 65 -26.90 19.93 32.48
C HIS A 65 -25.54 19.52 33.07
N VAL A 66 -24.48 20.29 32.78
CA VAL A 66 -23.15 20.09 33.36
C VAL A 66 -23.16 20.73 34.74
N ASP A 67 -23.01 19.97 35.82
CA ASP A 67 -23.20 20.49 37.18
C ASP A 67 -22.38 19.75 38.24
N GLY A 68 -21.07 20.00 38.28
CA GLY A 68 -20.20 19.57 39.38
C GLY A 68 -19.96 18.05 39.44
N GLU A 69 -20.07 17.37 38.30
CA GLU A 69 -19.65 15.97 38.14
C GLU A 69 -18.34 15.89 37.34
N TRP A 70 -17.76 14.70 37.25
CA TRP A 70 -16.60 14.44 36.40
C TRP A 70 -17.02 14.07 34.98
N TYR A 71 -16.46 14.77 33.99
CA TYR A 71 -16.78 14.63 32.59
C TYR A 71 -15.54 14.26 31.76
N ARG A 72 -15.76 13.59 30.63
CA ARG A 72 -14.73 13.26 29.64
C ARG A 72 -15.24 13.55 28.23
N PHE A 73 -14.45 14.27 27.44
CA PHE A 73 -14.72 14.44 26.02
C PHE A 73 -14.39 13.14 25.26
N THR A 74 -15.34 12.68 24.43
CA THR A 74 -15.23 11.43 23.68
C THR A 74 -15.96 11.54 22.34
N GLY A 75 -15.71 10.60 21.42
CA GLY A 75 -16.47 10.54 20.16
C GLY A 75 -16.24 11.79 19.30
N MET A 76 -17.30 12.29 18.64
CA MET A 76 -17.19 13.44 17.73
C MET A 76 -17.02 14.79 18.44
N ALA A 77 -17.21 14.85 19.76
CA ALA A 77 -17.00 16.07 20.53
C ALA A 77 -15.51 16.47 20.62
N GLY A 78 -14.58 15.53 20.39
CA GLY A 78 -13.16 15.68 20.67
C GLY A 78 -12.70 14.73 21.78
N ASP A 79 -11.42 14.81 22.15
CA ASP A 79 -10.79 13.97 23.17
C ASP A 79 -10.35 14.74 24.42
N ALA A 80 -10.23 16.07 24.31
CA ALA A 80 -9.93 16.97 25.42
C ALA A 80 -10.54 18.36 25.21
N MET A 81 -10.60 19.15 26.29
CA MET A 81 -10.98 20.57 26.23
C MET A 81 -9.83 21.40 25.61
N PRO A 82 -10.09 22.30 24.66
CA PRO A 82 -9.02 23.06 24.02
C PRO A 82 -8.30 23.97 25.02
N THR A 83 -6.97 24.05 24.91
CA THR A 83 -6.11 24.93 25.73
C THR A 83 -5.81 26.29 25.07
N PHE A 84 -6.49 26.58 23.96
CA PHE A 84 -6.33 27.78 23.17
C PHE A 84 -7.66 28.52 23.03
N CYS A 85 -7.55 29.83 22.74
CA CYS A 85 -8.72 30.68 22.57
C CYS A 85 -9.54 30.24 21.36
N ILE A 86 -10.83 29.95 21.61
CA ILE A 86 -11.82 29.67 20.57
C ILE A 86 -12.60 30.94 20.27
N HIS A 87 -12.79 31.25 18.98
CA HIS A 87 -13.59 32.40 18.57
C HIS A 87 -15.09 32.17 18.84
N GLU A 88 -15.84 33.26 19.00
CA GLU A 88 -17.29 33.23 19.15
C GLU A 88 -18.00 32.46 18.03
N ASN A 89 -19.16 31.87 18.33
CA ASN A 89 -19.98 31.05 17.43
C ASN A 89 -19.40 29.69 17.04
N HIS A 90 -18.43 29.17 17.79
CA HIS A 90 -17.92 27.79 17.66
C HIS A 90 -18.43 26.90 18.80
N CYS A 91 -18.22 25.58 18.69
CA CYS A 91 -18.68 24.58 19.66
C CYS A 91 -20.21 24.62 19.88
N GLY A 92 -20.96 24.98 18.83
CA GLY A 92 -22.42 25.00 18.85
C GLY A 92 -23.01 26.05 19.80
N THR A 93 -22.22 27.04 20.22
CA THR A 93 -22.65 28.08 21.15
C THR A 93 -22.11 29.46 20.76
N HIS A 94 -22.68 30.55 21.30
CA HIS A 94 -22.16 31.89 21.00
C HIS A 94 -20.87 32.19 21.77
N ALA A 95 -20.75 31.71 23.01
CA ALA A 95 -19.60 31.96 23.86
C ALA A 95 -18.93 30.62 24.27
N PRO A 96 -18.00 30.11 23.45
CA PRO A 96 -17.32 28.86 23.73
C PRO A 96 -16.42 28.96 24.96
N ILE A 97 -16.41 27.91 25.78
CA ILE A 97 -15.55 27.78 26.96
C ILE A 97 -14.38 26.85 26.63
N TRP A 98 -13.16 27.34 26.90
CA TRP A 98 -11.89 26.65 26.70
C TRP A 98 -11.02 26.71 27.97
N LEU A 99 -10.00 25.85 28.07
CA LEU A 99 -9.18 25.70 29.27
C LEU A 99 -8.00 26.68 29.22
N ASN A 100 -7.95 27.62 30.15
CA ASN A 100 -6.84 28.55 30.29
C ASN A 100 -5.73 27.95 31.15
N GLY A 101 -4.70 27.49 30.46
CA GLY A 101 -3.54 26.81 31.03
C GLY A 101 -3.40 25.38 30.50
N ASN A 102 -2.31 24.72 30.86
CA ASN A 102 -1.98 23.40 30.33
C ASN A 102 -2.72 22.29 31.07
N HIS A 103 -2.99 21.19 30.37
CA HIS A 103 -3.44 19.96 31.03
C HIS A 103 -2.37 19.46 32.03
N PRO A 104 -2.78 18.85 33.16
CA PRO A 104 -1.85 18.22 34.11
C PRO A 104 -1.14 17.02 33.51
N GLN A 105 -0.02 16.63 34.11
CA GLN A 105 0.60 15.32 33.93
C GLN A 105 -0.02 14.29 34.88
N GLU A 106 0.11 12.99 34.59
CA GLU A 106 -0.43 11.92 35.47
C GLU A 106 0.11 12.02 36.90
N VAL A 107 1.34 12.52 37.07
CA VAL A 107 2.01 12.71 38.37
C VAL A 107 1.42 13.86 39.20
N ASP A 108 0.75 14.82 38.54
CA ASP A 108 0.25 16.03 39.19
C ASP A 108 -1.07 15.78 39.95
N GLY A 109 -1.76 14.69 39.64
CA GLY A 109 -3.06 14.36 40.23
C GLY A 109 -4.16 15.33 39.79
N ILE A 110 -5.04 15.70 40.73
CA ILE A 110 -6.13 16.66 40.47
C ILE A 110 -5.58 18.07 40.63
N VAL A 111 -5.64 18.86 39.56
CA VAL A 111 -5.18 20.25 39.55
C VAL A 111 -6.32 21.22 39.23
N GLN A 112 -6.26 22.42 39.78
CA GLN A 112 -7.17 23.50 39.42
C GLN A 112 -6.67 24.27 38.20
N ARG A 113 -7.59 24.62 37.30
CA ARG A 113 -7.34 25.42 36.09
C ARG A 113 -8.46 26.45 35.92
N GLN A 114 -8.16 27.53 35.22
CA GLN A 114 -9.18 28.49 34.82
C GLN A 114 -9.82 27.99 33.52
N ALA A 115 -11.13 27.96 33.44
CA ALA A 115 -11.87 27.85 32.18
C ALA A 115 -12.32 29.25 31.78
N CYS A 116 -12.12 29.62 30.53
CA CYS A 116 -12.38 30.95 29.98
C CYS A 116 -13.45 30.86 28.89
N ALA A 117 -14.41 31.77 28.95
CA ALA A 117 -15.42 31.94 27.92
C ALA A 117 -15.06 33.11 26.98
N SER A 118 -15.02 32.83 25.68
CA SER A 118 -14.72 33.81 24.65
C SER A 118 -15.98 34.53 24.16
N PHE A 119 -15.98 35.86 24.10
CA PHE A 119 -17.08 36.63 23.54
C PHE A 119 -16.67 38.07 23.19
N ASN A 120 -17.24 38.62 22.12
CA ASN A 120 -17.05 39.99 21.65
C ASN A 120 -15.56 40.35 21.45
N GLY A 121 -14.82 39.42 20.83
CA GLY A 121 -13.38 39.54 20.60
C GLY A 121 -12.48 39.43 21.84
N ASN A 122 -13.04 39.19 23.04
CA ASN A 122 -12.26 38.89 24.25
C ASN A 122 -12.27 37.38 24.53
N CYS A 123 -11.08 36.78 24.51
CA CYS A 123 -10.86 35.35 24.74
C CYS A 123 -11.17 34.85 26.15
N CYS A 124 -11.24 35.72 27.15
CA CYS A 124 -11.56 35.33 28.52
C CYS A 124 -12.39 36.44 29.17
N LEU A 125 -13.57 36.69 28.59
CA LEU A 125 -14.49 37.69 29.13
C LEU A 125 -15.08 37.23 30.47
N TRP A 126 -15.39 35.94 30.56
CA TRP A 126 -15.78 35.28 31.79
C TRP A 126 -14.83 34.13 32.08
N ASN A 127 -14.62 33.86 33.36
CA ASN A 127 -13.86 32.70 33.79
C ASN A 127 -14.54 31.99 34.97
N ASN A 128 -14.18 30.73 35.12
CA ASN A 128 -14.53 29.91 36.27
C ASN A 128 -13.37 28.95 36.56
N THR A 129 -13.32 28.44 37.79
CA THR A 129 -12.30 27.46 38.16
C THR A 129 -12.86 26.06 37.95
N VAL A 130 -12.10 25.23 37.24
CA VAL A 130 -12.40 23.81 37.00
C VAL A 130 -11.27 22.95 37.54
N GLU A 131 -11.55 21.69 37.84
CA GLU A 131 -10.53 20.73 38.24
C GLU A 131 -10.28 19.74 37.10
N VAL A 132 -9.02 19.40 36.88
CA VAL A 132 -8.62 18.53 35.78
C VAL A 132 -7.67 17.47 36.33
N LYS A 133 -7.82 16.23 35.85
CA LYS A 133 -6.91 15.13 36.18
C LYS A 133 -6.52 14.41 34.90
N ALA A 134 -5.23 14.10 34.77
CA ALA A 134 -4.72 13.20 33.75
C ALA A 134 -4.86 11.75 34.21
N CYS A 135 -5.38 10.90 33.32
CA CYS A 135 -5.72 9.53 33.64
C CYS A 135 -4.80 8.52 32.94
N PRO A 136 -4.50 7.37 33.58
CA PRO A 136 -3.80 6.27 32.95
C PRO A 136 -4.53 5.85 31.67
N GLY A 137 -3.86 5.99 30.53
CA GLY A 137 -4.45 5.76 29.20
C GLY A 137 -4.56 7.01 28.33
N GLY A 138 -3.94 8.13 28.71
CA GLY A 138 -3.73 9.28 27.83
C GLY A 138 -4.98 10.12 27.59
N TYR A 139 -5.86 10.24 28.58
CA TYR A 139 -7.04 11.09 28.51
C TYR A 139 -7.22 11.92 29.78
N TYR A 140 -8.06 12.94 29.69
CA TYR A 140 -8.33 13.86 30.79
C TYR A 140 -9.78 13.73 31.25
N VAL A 141 -9.97 13.91 32.54
CA VAL A 141 -11.29 14.07 33.16
C VAL A 141 -11.37 15.44 33.81
N TYR A 142 -12.54 16.06 33.69
CA TYR A 142 -12.78 17.44 34.08
C TYR A 142 -13.94 17.51 35.05
N HIS A 143 -13.72 18.12 36.21
CA HIS A 143 -14.79 18.49 37.13
C HIS A 143 -15.32 19.85 36.69
N LEU A 144 -16.43 19.82 35.94
CA LEU A 144 -16.98 20.98 35.25
C LEU A 144 -18.17 21.56 36.00
N THR A 145 -18.18 22.88 36.18
CA THR A 145 -19.26 23.59 36.86
C THR A 145 -20.30 24.10 35.87
N LYS A 146 -21.55 24.20 36.33
CA LYS A 146 -22.63 24.77 35.52
C LYS A 146 -22.32 26.20 35.05
N PRO A 147 -22.41 26.49 33.74
CA PRO A 147 -22.24 27.84 33.24
C PRO A 147 -23.32 28.78 33.77
N SER A 148 -22.95 30.04 34.04
CA SER A 148 -23.83 31.05 34.64
C SER A 148 -24.84 31.66 33.65
N VAL A 149 -24.67 31.45 32.33
CA VAL A 149 -25.48 32.10 31.29
C VAL A 149 -25.74 31.15 30.11
N CYS A 150 -26.94 31.21 29.52
CA CYS A 150 -27.45 30.26 28.53
C CYS A 150 -26.96 30.47 27.06
N PHE A 151 -25.65 30.65 26.91
CA PHE A 151 -24.93 30.64 25.63
C PHE A 151 -23.44 30.30 25.83
N HIS A 152 -23.14 29.65 26.96
CA HIS A 152 -21.86 29.09 27.30
C HIS A 152 -21.92 27.56 27.17
N ALA A 153 -20.93 26.98 26.49
CA ALA A 153 -20.75 25.54 26.39
C ALA A 153 -19.26 25.20 26.41
N TYR A 154 -18.91 24.11 27.07
CA TYR A 154 -17.55 23.58 27.09
C TYR A 154 -17.23 22.93 25.76
N CYS A 155 -16.19 23.45 25.11
CA CYS A 155 -15.68 22.92 23.86
C CYS A 155 -14.92 21.62 24.09
N GLY A 156 -15.04 20.71 23.14
CA GLY A 156 -14.05 19.67 22.93
C GLY A 156 -13.28 19.94 21.64
N HIS A 157 -12.05 19.47 21.59
CA HIS A 157 -11.18 19.55 20.44
C HIS A 157 -10.58 18.15 20.21
N PHE A 158 -10.31 17.80 18.95
CA PHE A 158 -9.48 16.65 18.66
C PHE A 158 -8.03 17.11 18.73
N TYR A 159 -7.37 16.77 19.82
CA TYR A 159 -5.95 16.51 19.75
C TYR A 159 -5.86 15.15 19.08
N ASP A 160 -5.38 15.08 17.84
CA ASP A 160 -5.40 13.83 17.09
C ASP A 160 -4.84 12.70 17.97
N ILE A 161 -5.61 11.62 18.14
CA ILE A 161 -5.67 10.74 19.33
C ILE A 161 -4.37 9.95 19.60
N CYS A 162 -3.30 10.27 18.90
CA CYS A 162 -2.00 9.64 19.03
C CYS A 162 -0.86 10.56 19.50
N ASP A 163 -1.03 11.89 19.65
CA ASP A 163 0.13 12.80 19.79
C ASP A 163 0.15 13.72 21.01
N VAL A 164 0.49 13.14 22.16
CA VAL A 164 1.44 13.82 23.06
C VAL A 164 2.82 13.23 22.77
N VAL A 165 3.54 13.83 21.81
CA VAL A 165 4.97 13.59 21.67
C VAL A 165 5.68 14.73 22.38
N ASP A 166 6.35 14.42 23.50
CA ASP A 166 7.25 15.38 24.14
C ASP A 166 8.28 15.87 23.11
N CYS A 167 8.47 17.19 23.00
CA CYS A 167 9.58 17.76 22.26
C CYS A 167 10.88 17.05 22.65
N GLN A 168 11.63 16.54 21.68
CA GLN A 168 12.97 16.01 21.96
C GLN A 168 13.94 17.18 22.21
N GLY A 169 13.94 17.69 23.45
CA GLY A 169 14.89 18.71 23.88
C GLY A 169 14.56 19.28 25.25
N THR A 170 15.59 19.54 26.06
CA THR A 170 15.44 20.37 27.26
C THR A 170 15.05 21.79 26.85
N CYS A 171 13.78 22.16 27.04
CA CYS A 171 13.24 23.50 26.81
C CYS A 171 13.84 24.52 27.79
N SER A 172 15.11 24.89 27.59
CA SER A 172 15.84 25.87 28.44
C SER A 172 16.35 27.09 27.66
N ASN A 173 15.96 27.25 26.40
CA ASN A 173 16.22 28.45 25.58
C ASN A 173 15.29 28.41 24.32
N PRO A 174 15.04 29.52 23.61
CA PRO A 174 13.81 29.76 22.83
C PRO A 174 13.69 29.02 21.47
N GLU A 175 14.33 27.86 21.30
CA GLU A 175 14.26 27.06 20.07
C GLU A 175 13.85 25.62 20.40
N CYS A 176 12.54 25.40 20.58
CA CYS A 176 11.95 24.06 20.59
C CYS A 176 11.85 23.56 19.14
N MET A 177 12.46 22.42 18.83
CA MET A 177 12.33 21.78 17.52
C MET A 177 11.40 20.57 17.60
N CYS A 178 10.48 20.47 16.65
CA CYS A 178 9.54 19.37 16.51
C CYS A 178 10.07 18.29 15.56
N SER A 179 9.56 17.07 15.72
CA SER A 179 9.90 15.96 14.82
C SER A 179 9.27 16.17 13.44
N GLU A 180 9.83 15.56 12.41
CA GLU A 180 9.25 15.61 11.07
C GLU A 180 7.80 15.09 11.09
N GLY A 181 6.88 15.78 10.40
CA GLY A 181 5.43 15.51 10.46
C GLY A 181 4.70 16.17 11.64
N THR A 182 5.36 17.04 12.42
CA THR A 182 4.74 17.76 13.53
C THR A 182 5.09 19.25 13.53
N ILE A 183 4.15 20.09 13.96
CA ILE A 183 4.31 21.54 14.09
C ILE A 183 4.31 21.96 15.55
N LEU A 184 5.06 23.02 15.87
CA LEU A 184 5.08 23.57 17.21
C LEU A 184 3.71 24.17 17.54
N GLY A 185 3.08 23.63 18.57
CA GLY A 185 1.79 24.05 19.06
C GLY A 185 1.82 25.49 19.61
N PRO A 186 0.64 26.08 19.85
CA PRO A 186 0.52 27.45 20.35
C PRO A 186 1.21 27.69 21.70
N ASP A 187 1.46 26.62 22.46
CA ASP A 187 2.12 26.61 23.76
C ASP A 187 3.67 26.65 23.68
N GLN A 188 4.22 26.64 22.46
CA GLN A 188 5.65 26.64 22.14
C GLN A 188 6.44 25.48 22.77
N GLN A 189 5.76 24.40 23.17
CA GLN A 189 6.36 23.29 23.90
C GLN A 189 5.81 21.92 23.49
N THR A 190 4.62 21.87 22.89
CA THR A 190 4.03 20.62 22.40
C THR A 190 4.17 20.57 20.89
N CYS A 191 4.59 19.43 20.36
CA CYS A 191 4.52 19.18 18.93
C CYS A 191 3.17 18.56 18.61
N LEU A 192 2.38 19.26 17.81
CA LEU A 192 1.10 18.79 17.29
C LEU A 192 1.35 18.12 15.95
N ASP A 193 0.63 17.04 15.69
CA ASP A 193 0.63 16.40 14.37
C ASP A 193 0.23 17.41 13.28
N GLU A 194 0.98 17.44 12.18
CA GLU A 194 0.64 18.26 11.01
C GLU A 194 -0.33 17.48 10.14
N ASN A 195 -1.61 17.87 10.10
CA ASN A 195 -2.58 17.20 9.25
C ASN A 195 -2.33 17.52 7.76
N GLU A 196 -1.52 16.72 7.08
CA GLU A 196 -1.19 16.98 5.67
C GLU A 196 -2.38 16.73 4.74
N CYS A 197 -3.43 16.05 5.21
CA CYS A 197 -4.66 15.86 4.46
C CYS A 197 -5.46 17.16 4.26
N GLU A 198 -5.32 18.15 5.13
CA GLU A 198 -5.96 19.46 4.94
C GLU A 198 -5.35 20.24 3.77
N LYS A 199 -4.11 19.93 3.42
CA LYS A 199 -3.38 20.58 2.34
C LYS A 199 -3.47 19.76 1.06
N ASN A 200 -4.33 20.19 0.14
CA ASN A 200 -4.50 19.54 -1.17
C ASN A 200 -4.76 18.02 -1.06
N ASN A 201 -5.51 17.59 -0.04
CA ASN A 201 -5.83 16.18 0.23
C ASN A 201 -4.58 15.29 0.38
N GLY A 202 -3.46 15.79 0.91
CA GLY A 202 -2.17 15.07 0.94
C GLY A 202 -1.59 14.73 -0.45
N GLY A 203 -2.19 15.24 -1.52
CA GLY A 203 -1.95 14.80 -2.90
C GLY A 203 -2.56 13.42 -3.23
N CYS A 204 -3.48 12.91 -2.39
CA CYS A 204 -4.24 11.68 -2.66
C CYS A 204 -5.26 11.90 -3.77
N SER A 205 -5.42 10.91 -4.64
CA SER A 205 -6.43 10.95 -5.72
C SER A 205 -7.87 10.89 -5.22
N GLU A 206 -8.10 10.24 -4.08
CA GLU A 206 -9.44 10.07 -3.51
C GLU A 206 -9.47 10.43 -2.03
N ILE A 207 -9.11 9.50 -1.14
CA ILE A 207 -9.25 9.67 0.31
C ILE A 207 -7.86 9.85 0.92
N CYS A 208 -7.70 10.89 1.75
CA CYS A 208 -6.53 11.05 2.59
C CYS A 208 -6.91 10.74 4.05
N VAL A 209 -6.10 9.90 4.70
CA VAL A 209 -6.27 9.53 6.10
C VAL A 209 -5.05 10.03 6.87
N ASN A 210 -5.28 10.97 7.76
CA ASN A 210 -4.26 11.50 8.65
C ASN A 210 -3.80 10.42 9.64
N LEU A 211 -2.52 10.42 9.96
CA LEU A 211 -1.88 9.48 10.87
C LEU A 211 -0.92 10.24 11.78
N LYS A 212 -0.52 9.62 12.88
CA LYS A 212 0.56 10.13 13.72
C LYS A 212 1.86 10.35 12.92
N ASN A 213 2.33 11.59 12.89
CA ASN A 213 3.49 12.13 12.18
C ASN A 213 3.46 11.87 10.65
N SER A 214 2.30 11.59 10.06
CA SER A 214 2.22 11.20 8.65
C SER A 214 0.79 11.20 8.10
N TYR A 215 0.64 10.76 6.85
CA TYR A 215 -0.67 10.47 6.27
C TYR A 215 -0.55 9.31 5.30
N ARG A 216 -1.68 8.71 4.96
CA ARG A 216 -1.76 7.75 3.85
C ARG A 216 -2.97 8.02 2.98
N CYS A 217 -2.87 7.63 1.73
CA CYS A 217 -4.00 7.66 0.82
C CYS A 217 -4.76 6.34 0.85
N GLU A 218 -6.09 6.43 0.81
CA GLU A 218 -6.99 5.30 0.65
C GLU A 218 -7.85 5.48 -0.60
N CYS A 219 -8.29 4.36 -1.16
CA CYS A 219 -9.11 4.35 -2.36
C CYS A 219 -10.53 3.90 -2.03
N GLY A 220 -11.50 4.50 -2.70
CA GLY A 220 -12.88 4.11 -2.64
C GLY A 220 -13.13 2.70 -3.16
N VAL A 221 -14.39 2.27 -3.08
CA VAL A 221 -14.81 0.89 -3.32
C VAL A 221 -14.30 0.37 -4.67
N GLY A 222 -13.54 -0.73 -4.59
CA GLY A 222 -13.05 -1.50 -5.74
C GLY A 222 -11.96 -0.81 -6.57
N ARG A 223 -11.30 0.19 -6.01
CA ARG A 223 -10.02 0.74 -6.48
C ARG A 223 -8.89 0.40 -5.51
N VAL A 224 -7.66 0.48 -6.00
CA VAL A 224 -6.45 0.11 -5.25
C VAL A 224 -5.42 1.22 -5.35
N LEU A 225 -4.64 1.40 -4.29
CA LEU A 225 -3.59 2.40 -4.27
C LEU A 225 -2.46 1.99 -5.22
N GLY A 226 -2.08 2.91 -6.10
CA GLY A 226 -1.03 2.78 -7.10
C GLY A 226 0.37 2.79 -6.48
N SER A 227 1.37 2.58 -7.33
CA SER A 227 2.77 2.45 -6.89
C SER A 227 3.38 3.72 -6.29
N ASP A 228 2.80 4.88 -6.57
CA ASP A 228 3.18 6.18 -6.02
C ASP A 228 2.63 6.43 -4.60
N GLY A 229 1.80 5.51 -4.07
CA GLY A 229 1.15 5.64 -2.77
C GLY A 229 0.08 6.74 -2.72
N LYS A 230 -0.33 7.29 -3.86
CA LYS A 230 -1.23 8.45 -3.94
C LYS A 230 -2.37 8.28 -4.95
N THR A 231 -2.11 7.59 -6.05
CA THR A 231 -3.07 7.46 -7.15
C THR A 231 -3.97 6.24 -6.94
N CYS A 232 -5.27 6.36 -7.24
CA CYS A 232 -6.22 5.25 -7.14
C CYS A 232 -6.49 4.64 -8.51
N GLU A 233 -6.18 3.35 -8.65
CA GLU A 233 -6.23 2.60 -9.90
C GLU A 233 -7.28 1.49 -9.84
N VAL A 234 -7.81 1.09 -11.01
CA VAL A 234 -8.71 -0.07 -11.10
C VAL A 234 -7.88 -1.35 -11.10
N PRO A 235 -8.28 -2.40 -10.36
CA PRO A 235 -7.60 -3.69 -10.39
C PRO A 235 -7.58 -4.25 -11.81
N MET A 236 -6.39 -4.38 -12.38
CA MET A 236 -6.16 -5.02 -13.67
C MET A 236 -5.12 -6.12 -13.53
N ARG A 237 -5.21 -7.10 -14.43
CA ARG A 237 -4.27 -8.22 -14.53
C ARG A 237 -3.64 -8.19 -15.91
N CYS A 238 -2.33 -7.98 -15.94
CA CYS A 238 -1.54 -7.95 -17.16
C CYS A 238 -1.00 -9.37 -17.44
N GLN A 239 -1.50 -10.03 -18.48
CA GLN A 239 -1.00 -11.31 -18.97
C GLN A 239 -0.11 -11.10 -20.21
N SER A 240 0.68 -12.11 -20.57
CA SER A 240 1.61 -12.06 -21.70
C SER A 240 0.97 -11.76 -23.06
N ASN A 241 -0.32 -12.07 -23.23
CA ASN A 241 -1.06 -11.92 -24.48
C ASN A 241 -2.32 -11.04 -24.36
N ALA A 242 -2.72 -10.67 -23.14
CA ALA A 242 -3.99 -10.01 -22.88
C ALA A 242 -3.99 -9.21 -21.57
N ILE A 243 -4.86 -8.21 -21.51
CA ILE A 243 -5.10 -7.38 -20.35
C ILE A 243 -6.54 -7.64 -19.89
N GLU A 244 -6.68 -7.97 -18.62
CA GLU A 244 -7.96 -8.19 -17.97
C GLU A 244 -8.23 -7.06 -16.97
N VAL A 245 -9.31 -6.32 -17.18
CA VAL A 245 -9.73 -5.21 -16.33
C VAL A 245 -11.03 -5.58 -15.64
N ASN A 246 -11.06 -5.50 -14.31
CA ASN A 246 -12.21 -5.85 -13.50
C ASN A 246 -12.79 -4.58 -12.85
N ILE A 247 -13.94 -4.10 -13.35
CA ILE A 247 -14.56 -2.86 -12.90
C ILE A 247 -15.79 -3.19 -12.04
N PRO A 248 -15.84 -2.78 -10.76
CA PRO A 248 -17.01 -3.00 -9.91
C PRO A 248 -18.26 -2.33 -10.50
N LYS A 249 -19.41 -3.03 -10.50
CA LYS A 249 -20.65 -2.49 -11.09
C LYS A 249 -21.16 -1.23 -10.40
N ASP A 250 -20.92 -1.10 -9.10
CA ASP A 250 -21.34 0.07 -8.32
C ASP A 250 -20.67 1.36 -8.81
N LEU A 251 -19.50 1.26 -9.44
CA LEU A 251 -18.78 2.37 -10.06
C LEU A 251 -19.36 2.78 -11.44
N VAL A 252 -20.05 1.87 -12.12
CA VAL A 252 -20.45 1.99 -13.54
C VAL A 252 -21.96 1.86 -13.76
N GLY A 253 -22.76 1.96 -12.70
CA GLY A 253 -24.22 1.75 -12.72
C GLY A 253 -24.92 2.43 -13.91
N GLY A 254 -25.42 1.63 -14.87
CA GLY A 254 -26.16 2.11 -16.04
C GLY A 254 -25.31 2.49 -17.27
N LEU A 255 -23.98 2.45 -17.17
CA LEU A 255 -23.07 2.71 -18.29
C LEU A 255 -22.79 1.43 -19.10
N GLU A 256 -22.76 1.56 -20.41
CA GLU A 256 -22.15 0.63 -21.32
C GLU A 256 -20.65 0.94 -21.44
N VAL A 257 -19.83 -0.05 -21.14
CA VAL A 257 -18.37 0.09 -21.04
C VAL A 257 -17.69 -0.60 -22.22
N PHE A 258 -16.81 0.12 -22.91
CA PHE A 258 -16.08 -0.35 -24.08
C PHE A 258 -14.68 0.28 -24.16
N LEU A 259 -13.79 -0.29 -24.96
CA LEU A 259 -12.42 0.23 -25.16
C LEU A 259 -12.36 1.26 -26.30
N THR A 260 -11.17 1.77 -26.62
CA THR A 260 -10.94 2.64 -27.79
C THR A 260 -11.60 2.09 -29.06
N ASN A 261 -11.53 0.76 -29.27
CA ASN A 261 -12.37 0.08 -30.24
C ASN A 261 -13.70 -0.38 -29.60
N THR A 262 -14.81 0.16 -30.10
CA THR A 262 -16.17 -0.06 -29.58
C THR A 262 -16.71 -1.48 -29.77
N SER A 263 -16.05 -2.31 -30.59
CA SER A 263 -16.35 -3.74 -30.69
C SER A 263 -15.91 -4.52 -29.44
N CYS A 264 -14.94 -4.01 -28.69
CA CYS A 264 -14.46 -4.64 -27.47
C CYS A 264 -15.22 -4.07 -26.26
N ARG A 265 -16.28 -4.79 -25.87
CA ARG A 265 -17.22 -4.40 -24.80
C ARG A 265 -16.99 -5.22 -23.54
N GLY A 266 -17.22 -4.59 -22.40
CA GLY A 266 -17.16 -5.26 -21.11
C GLY A 266 -18.33 -6.21 -20.90
N VAL A 267 -18.05 -7.39 -20.36
CA VAL A 267 -19.04 -8.41 -20.04
C VAL A 267 -19.32 -8.40 -18.54
N SER A 268 -20.59 -8.32 -18.17
CA SER A 268 -21.00 -8.25 -16.77
C SER A 268 -21.09 -9.65 -16.15
N ASN A 269 -20.36 -9.91 -15.08
CA ASN A 269 -20.43 -11.16 -14.29
C ASN A 269 -21.26 -11.02 -13.00
N GLY A 270 -22.32 -10.22 -13.01
CA GLY A 270 -23.16 -10.01 -11.82
C GLY A 270 -22.63 -8.91 -10.88
N THR A 271 -21.37 -8.96 -10.44
CA THR A 271 -20.76 -7.98 -9.51
C THR A 271 -19.76 -7.03 -10.16
N HIS A 272 -19.05 -7.49 -11.20
CA HIS A 272 -18.06 -6.72 -11.94
C HIS A 272 -18.39 -6.70 -13.44
N ILE A 273 -17.88 -5.68 -14.14
CA ILE A 273 -17.74 -5.63 -15.59
C ILE A 273 -16.30 -6.02 -15.90
N ASN A 274 -16.16 -7.15 -16.58
CA ASN A 274 -14.86 -7.70 -16.95
C ASN A 274 -14.59 -7.36 -18.41
N ILE A 275 -13.44 -6.76 -18.67
CA ILE A 275 -12.98 -6.43 -20.02
C ILE A 275 -11.70 -7.22 -20.26
N TYR A 276 -11.74 -8.07 -21.27
CA TYR A 276 -10.59 -8.86 -21.70
C TYR A 276 -10.20 -8.45 -23.12
N PHE A 277 -8.97 -8.02 -23.32
CA PHE A 277 -8.50 -7.59 -24.64
C PHE A 277 -7.03 -7.93 -24.88
N SER A 278 -6.71 -8.32 -26.11
CA SER A 278 -5.33 -8.62 -26.49
C SER A 278 -4.51 -7.36 -26.73
N LEU A 279 -3.20 -7.46 -26.48
CA LEU A 279 -2.18 -6.45 -26.79
C LEU A 279 -2.17 -6.04 -28.28
N LYS A 280 -2.66 -6.90 -29.19
CA LYS A 280 -2.71 -6.63 -30.66
C LYS A 280 -4.02 -6.02 -31.15
N THR A 281 -5.07 -6.11 -30.36
CA THR A 281 -6.45 -5.84 -30.81
C THR A 281 -7.07 -4.73 -29.98
N CYS A 282 -8.33 -4.39 -30.24
CA CYS A 282 -9.10 -3.45 -29.44
C CYS A 282 -8.54 -2.01 -29.35
N GLY A 283 -7.67 -1.62 -30.28
CA GLY A 283 -7.05 -0.29 -30.29
C GLY A 283 -6.02 -0.09 -29.18
N THR A 284 -5.44 -1.17 -28.65
CA THR A 284 -4.34 -1.11 -27.67
C THR A 284 -3.09 -0.53 -28.32
N VAL A 285 -2.47 0.44 -27.66
CA VAL A 285 -1.19 1.05 -28.07
C VAL A 285 -0.09 0.40 -27.26
N VAL A 286 1.01 0.01 -27.91
CA VAL A 286 2.15 -0.61 -27.24
C VAL A 286 3.38 0.21 -27.57
N ASP A 287 3.92 0.88 -26.56
CA ASP A 287 5.09 1.74 -26.66
C ASP A 287 6.23 1.17 -25.82
N VAL A 288 7.47 1.52 -26.15
CA VAL A 288 8.65 1.14 -25.36
C VAL A 288 9.25 2.42 -24.79
N VAL A 289 9.30 2.51 -23.46
CA VAL A 289 9.80 3.69 -22.75
C VAL A 289 10.85 3.24 -21.73
N ASN A 290 12.09 3.70 -21.88
CA ASN A 290 13.23 3.34 -21.03
C ASN A 290 13.49 1.81 -20.98
N ASP A 291 13.32 1.18 -19.81
CA ASP A 291 13.50 -0.26 -19.55
C ASP A 291 12.16 -1.02 -19.43
N LYS A 292 11.08 -0.48 -19.99
CA LYS A 292 9.73 -1.07 -19.92
C LYS A 292 8.99 -0.97 -21.26
N ILE A 293 8.18 -1.99 -21.56
CA ILE A 293 7.17 -2.00 -22.62
C ILE A 293 5.86 -1.59 -21.96
N ILE A 294 5.22 -0.55 -22.47
CA ILE A 294 3.99 0.01 -21.92
C ILE A 294 2.86 -0.26 -22.90
N ALA A 295 1.95 -1.15 -22.54
CA ALA A 295 0.71 -1.37 -23.27
C ALA A 295 -0.41 -0.55 -22.63
N SER A 296 -1.01 0.36 -23.40
CA SER A 296 -2.05 1.24 -22.92
C SER A 296 -3.34 1.15 -23.75
N ASN A 297 -4.48 1.33 -23.10
CA ASN A 297 -5.78 1.47 -23.73
C ASN A 297 -6.68 2.34 -22.86
N LEU A 298 -7.79 2.85 -23.41
CA LEU A 298 -8.73 3.72 -22.70
C LEU A 298 -10.09 3.03 -22.60
N VAL A 299 -10.51 2.73 -21.38
CA VAL A 299 -11.87 2.26 -21.11
C VAL A 299 -12.80 3.45 -21.03
N THR A 300 -13.84 3.44 -21.84
CA THR A 300 -14.89 4.46 -21.91
C THR A 300 -16.22 3.87 -21.46
N GLY A 301 -16.87 4.54 -20.50
CA GLY A 301 -18.25 4.26 -20.11
C GLY A 301 -19.20 5.34 -20.61
N LEU A 302 -20.22 4.97 -21.39
CA LEU A 302 -21.30 5.87 -21.83
C LEU A 302 -22.67 5.35 -21.36
N PRO A 303 -23.67 6.21 -21.12
CA PRO A 303 -25.01 5.77 -20.74
C PRO A 303 -25.64 4.89 -21.82
N LYS A 304 -26.34 3.82 -21.40
CA LYS A 304 -27.17 3.04 -22.34
C LYS A 304 -28.29 3.92 -22.87
N GLN A 305 -28.24 4.28 -24.16
CA GLN A 305 -29.38 4.93 -24.81
C GLN A 305 -30.51 3.93 -25.00
N MET A 306 -31.68 4.24 -24.43
CA MET A 306 -32.88 3.41 -24.55
C MET A 306 -33.58 3.74 -25.87
N PRO A 307 -33.85 2.77 -26.76
CA PRO A 307 -34.46 3.04 -28.05
C PRO A 307 -35.95 3.38 -27.84
N GLY A 308 -36.29 4.67 -27.88
CA GLY A 308 -37.69 5.11 -27.84
C GLY A 308 -37.98 6.52 -27.30
N SER A 309 -37.02 7.26 -26.75
CA SER A 309 -37.27 8.63 -26.28
C SER A 309 -36.96 9.65 -27.38
N ASN A 310 -37.98 10.01 -28.16
CA ASN A 310 -37.98 11.25 -28.92
C ASN A 310 -38.13 12.41 -27.92
N GLY A 311 -37.06 13.18 -27.74
CA GLY A 311 -37.09 14.45 -27.00
C GLY A 311 -36.02 14.53 -25.93
N ASP A 312 -34.96 15.27 -26.24
CA ASP A 312 -34.05 15.99 -25.35
C ASP A 312 -34.07 15.59 -23.86
N ILE A 313 -33.50 14.43 -23.55
CA ILE A 313 -32.86 14.26 -22.26
C ILE A 313 -31.36 14.48 -22.50
N ILE A 314 -30.91 15.71 -22.25
CA ILE A 314 -29.49 16.01 -22.13
C ILE A 314 -29.01 15.37 -20.82
N ILE A 315 -28.72 14.06 -20.84
CA ILE A 315 -28.10 13.38 -19.70
C ILE A 315 -26.65 13.86 -19.65
N ARG A 316 -26.37 14.85 -18.79
CA ARG A 316 -25.02 15.34 -18.47
C ARG A 316 -24.28 14.34 -17.55
N THR A 317 -24.31 13.06 -17.86
CA THR A 317 -23.49 12.07 -17.15
C THR A 317 -22.08 12.14 -17.72
N SER A 318 -21.17 12.60 -16.87
CA SER A 318 -19.72 12.60 -17.07
C SER A 318 -19.28 11.29 -17.73
N LYS A 319 -18.70 11.38 -18.93
CA LYS A 319 -18.08 10.25 -19.62
C LYS A 319 -17.07 9.62 -18.67
N LEU A 320 -17.23 8.33 -18.34
CA LEU A 320 -16.25 7.62 -17.54
C LEU A 320 -15.04 7.31 -18.44
N LEU A 321 -13.86 7.74 -18.04
CA LEU A 321 -12.59 7.46 -18.71
C LEU A 321 -11.66 6.82 -17.70
N ILE A 322 -11.31 5.56 -17.92
CA ILE A 322 -10.33 4.83 -17.11
C ILE A 322 -9.15 4.52 -18.02
N PRO A 323 -8.01 5.21 -17.86
CA PRO A 323 -6.79 4.83 -18.55
C PRO A 323 -6.31 3.49 -17.99
N VAL A 324 -6.03 2.54 -18.88
CA VAL A 324 -5.53 1.21 -18.56
C VAL A 324 -4.11 1.14 -19.09
N THR A 325 -3.16 0.77 -18.23
CA THR A 325 -1.75 0.72 -18.61
C THR A 325 -1.07 -0.46 -17.94
N CYS A 326 -0.51 -1.34 -18.75
CA CYS A 326 0.30 -2.48 -18.32
C CYS A 326 1.75 -2.23 -18.72
N GLU A 327 2.64 -2.21 -17.75
CA GLU A 327 4.08 -2.14 -17.94
C GLU A 327 4.66 -3.56 -17.93
N PHE A 328 5.53 -3.89 -18.87
CA PHE A 328 6.25 -5.15 -18.92
C PHE A 328 7.74 -4.83 -18.89
N PRO A 329 8.57 -5.51 -18.09
CA PRO A 329 10.00 -5.22 -18.06
C PRO A 329 10.65 -5.53 -19.41
N ARG A 330 11.71 -4.81 -19.74
CA ARG A 330 12.49 -5.04 -20.98
C ARG A 330 13.52 -6.17 -20.84
N LEU A 331 13.90 -6.49 -19.61
CA LEU A 331 14.89 -7.50 -19.19
C LEU A 331 14.19 -8.52 -18.29
N TYR A 332 14.29 -9.81 -18.62
CA TYR A 332 13.51 -10.87 -17.98
C TYR A 332 14.37 -11.89 -17.22
N THR A 333 13.75 -12.47 -16.19
CA THR A 333 14.16 -13.70 -15.48
C THR A 333 13.28 -14.85 -15.96
N ILE A 334 13.80 -15.79 -16.74
CA ILE A 334 13.08 -17.03 -17.07
C ILE A 334 14.10 -18.17 -17.09
N SER A 335 14.09 -19.01 -16.05
CA SER A 335 14.70 -20.33 -16.12
C SER A 335 13.60 -21.38 -16.13
N GLU A 336 13.10 -21.71 -17.31
CA GLU A 336 12.43 -23.00 -17.53
C GLU A 336 12.96 -23.60 -18.85
N GLY A 337 14.24 -23.97 -18.84
CA GLY A 337 14.76 -24.95 -19.79
C GLY A 337 14.73 -26.33 -19.12
N TYR A 338 13.80 -27.16 -19.59
CA TYR A 338 13.61 -28.59 -19.30
C TYR A 338 13.82 -29.04 -17.83
N VAL A 339 12.72 -29.07 -17.06
CA VAL A 339 12.62 -29.88 -15.83
C VAL A 339 11.55 -30.95 -16.06
N PRO A 340 11.89 -32.25 -16.10
CA PRO A 340 10.89 -33.30 -16.06
C PRO A 340 10.36 -33.41 -14.63
N ASN A 341 9.46 -32.50 -14.24
CA ASN A 341 8.58 -32.70 -13.10
C ASN A 341 7.30 -31.88 -13.23
N LEU A 342 6.17 -32.62 -13.26
CA LEU A 342 4.85 -32.07 -12.98
C LEU A 342 4.83 -31.53 -11.54
N ARG A 343 4.27 -30.33 -11.40
CA ARG A 343 4.12 -29.53 -10.17
C ARG A 343 5.34 -28.68 -9.86
N ASN A 344 5.29 -27.43 -10.31
CA ASN A 344 4.96 -26.32 -9.42
C ASN A 344 4.36 -25.17 -10.22
N SER A 345 3.39 -24.49 -9.62
CA SER A 345 2.71 -23.32 -10.17
C SER A 345 3.70 -22.17 -10.38
N PRO A 346 3.56 -21.36 -11.44
CA PRO A 346 4.39 -20.18 -11.62
C PRO A 346 4.19 -19.21 -10.45
N LEU A 347 5.30 -18.63 -9.99
CA LEU A 347 5.31 -17.60 -8.96
C LEU A 347 4.65 -16.33 -9.52
N GLU A 348 3.47 -15.97 -9.01
CA GLU A 348 2.79 -14.72 -9.33
C GLU A 348 3.48 -13.55 -8.61
N ILE A 349 4.22 -12.73 -9.36
CA ILE A 349 4.66 -11.42 -8.85
C ILE A 349 3.53 -10.43 -9.15
N MET A 350 2.70 -10.20 -8.13
CA MET A 350 1.60 -9.24 -8.17
C MET A 350 2.13 -7.79 -8.09
N GLY A 351 2.44 -7.20 -9.23
CA GLY A 351 2.37 -5.74 -9.42
C GLY A 351 1.10 -5.45 -10.21
N ARG A 352 0.16 -4.68 -9.67
CA ARG A 352 -1.21 -4.52 -10.21
C ARG A 352 -1.28 -3.79 -11.58
N SER A 353 -0.14 -3.43 -12.16
CA SER A 353 0.07 -2.90 -13.51
C SER A 353 1.31 -3.47 -14.22
N GLN A 354 1.95 -4.53 -13.69
CA GLN A 354 3.15 -5.12 -14.30
C GLN A 354 2.90 -6.53 -14.85
N GLY A 355 3.12 -6.75 -16.15
CA GLY A 355 2.95 -8.05 -16.80
C GLY A 355 4.27 -8.71 -17.21
N ILE A 356 4.22 -10.01 -17.59
CA ILE A 356 5.39 -10.80 -18.00
C ILE A 356 5.30 -11.15 -19.49
N PHE A 357 6.34 -10.91 -20.29
CA PHE A 357 6.46 -11.32 -21.69
C PHE A 357 7.53 -12.42 -21.86
N PRO A 358 7.13 -13.70 -21.89
CA PRO A 358 8.08 -14.82 -21.76
C PRO A 358 8.78 -15.21 -23.07
N PHE A 359 10.08 -15.48 -22.96
CA PHE A 359 10.95 -16.09 -23.97
C PHE A 359 11.42 -17.46 -23.50
N THR A 360 11.71 -18.33 -24.46
CA THR A 360 12.24 -19.68 -24.23
C THR A 360 13.56 -19.85 -24.97
N LEU A 361 14.48 -20.62 -24.38
CA LEU A 361 15.72 -21.06 -25.01
C LEU A 361 15.54 -22.52 -25.43
N GLU A 362 15.18 -22.73 -26.69
CA GLU A 362 14.91 -24.05 -27.25
C GLU A 362 16.15 -24.61 -27.98
N ILE A 363 16.31 -25.93 -27.93
CA ILE A 363 17.33 -26.67 -28.68
C ILE A 363 16.60 -27.43 -29.78
N PHE A 364 17.05 -27.29 -31.02
CA PHE A 364 16.42 -27.83 -32.22
C PHE A 364 17.21 -29.01 -32.77
N LYS A 365 16.51 -29.93 -33.44
CA LYS A 365 17.12 -31.11 -34.05
C LYS A 365 17.95 -30.78 -35.29
N ASP A 366 17.63 -29.69 -35.98
CA ASP A 366 18.19 -29.34 -37.28
C ASP A 366 18.21 -27.81 -37.52
N ASN A 367 18.65 -27.41 -38.71
CA ASN A 367 18.79 -26.01 -39.12
C ASN A 367 17.49 -25.40 -39.67
N GLU A 368 16.39 -26.15 -39.67
CA GLU A 368 15.06 -25.70 -40.06
C GLU A 368 14.36 -25.01 -38.88
N PHE A 369 14.79 -25.30 -37.64
CA PHE A 369 14.26 -24.72 -36.41
C PHE A 369 12.75 -24.96 -36.23
N GLU A 370 12.23 -26.09 -36.73
CA GLU A 370 10.82 -26.46 -36.60
C GLU A 370 10.58 -27.41 -35.41
N GLU A 371 11.48 -28.37 -35.19
CA GLU A 371 11.33 -29.40 -34.16
C GLU A 371 12.32 -29.24 -33.00
N PRO A 372 11.87 -28.71 -31.84
CA PRO A 372 12.67 -28.67 -30.63
C PRO A 372 12.71 -30.01 -29.87
N TYR A 373 13.78 -30.25 -29.11
CA TYR A 373 13.88 -31.37 -28.17
C TYR A 373 12.99 -31.12 -26.94
N ARG A 374 11.75 -31.65 -26.96
CA ARG A 374 10.76 -31.48 -25.87
C ARG A 374 10.54 -32.73 -25.01
N GLU A 375 10.65 -33.92 -25.61
CA GLU A 375 10.34 -35.18 -24.92
C GLU A 375 11.58 -35.98 -24.53
N THR A 376 12.71 -35.72 -25.18
CA THR A 376 13.97 -36.45 -25.01
C THR A 376 15.11 -35.48 -24.78
N LEU A 377 16.10 -35.90 -23.98
CA LEU A 377 17.31 -35.12 -23.75
C LEU A 377 18.17 -35.09 -25.01
N PRO A 378 18.65 -33.91 -25.45
CA PRO A 378 19.52 -33.80 -26.61
C PRO A 378 20.84 -34.52 -26.32
N THR A 379 21.05 -35.63 -27.01
CA THR A 379 22.29 -36.42 -26.95
C THR A 379 23.00 -36.25 -28.29
N LEU A 380 24.14 -35.57 -28.28
CA LEU A 380 24.86 -35.13 -29.47
C LEU A 380 26.31 -35.60 -29.45
N LYS A 381 26.90 -35.83 -30.62
CA LYS A 381 28.32 -36.18 -30.79
C LYS A 381 29.16 -34.94 -31.06
N LEU A 382 30.46 -34.99 -30.78
CA LEU A 382 31.39 -33.86 -30.99
C LEU A 382 31.51 -33.38 -32.45
N ARG A 383 31.08 -34.19 -33.43
CA ARG A 383 31.06 -33.81 -34.85
C ARG A 383 29.73 -33.24 -35.30
N ASP A 384 28.72 -33.31 -34.43
CA ASP A 384 27.39 -32.80 -34.73
C ASP A 384 27.36 -31.27 -34.58
N LEU A 385 26.27 -30.69 -35.05
CA LEU A 385 25.97 -29.28 -34.94
C LEU A 385 24.85 -29.10 -33.93
N LEU A 386 25.04 -28.17 -33.01
CA LEU A 386 24.03 -27.78 -32.03
C LEU A 386 23.26 -26.58 -32.57
N TYR A 387 21.95 -26.75 -32.73
CA TYR A 387 21.02 -25.71 -33.14
C TYR A 387 20.21 -25.25 -31.94
N PHE A 388 20.21 -23.95 -31.66
CA PHE A 388 19.44 -23.39 -30.55
C PHE A 388 18.82 -22.06 -30.92
N GLY A 389 17.69 -21.75 -30.30
CA GLY A 389 16.88 -20.58 -30.61
C GLY A 389 16.34 -19.90 -29.37
N ILE A 390 16.26 -18.58 -29.45
CA ILE A 390 15.51 -17.76 -28.51
C ILE A 390 14.18 -17.42 -29.18
N GLU A 391 13.09 -17.96 -28.63
CA GLU A 391 11.75 -17.80 -29.19
C GLU A 391 10.78 -17.16 -28.17
N PRO A 392 9.99 -16.15 -28.56
CA PRO A 392 8.95 -15.61 -27.69
C PRO A 392 7.74 -16.56 -27.65
N LEU A 393 7.09 -16.72 -26.49
CA LEU A 393 5.82 -17.46 -26.45
C LEU A 393 4.70 -16.76 -27.25
N VAL A 394 4.85 -15.45 -27.50
CA VAL A 394 3.90 -14.64 -28.26
C VAL A 394 4.66 -13.72 -29.20
N HIS A 395 4.34 -13.74 -30.50
CA HIS A 395 4.98 -12.86 -31.48
C HIS A 395 4.25 -11.51 -31.49
N VAL A 396 4.93 -10.38 -31.31
CA VAL A 396 4.31 -9.04 -31.33
C VAL A 396 5.02 -8.14 -32.34
N ASN A 397 4.25 -7.44 -33.17
CA ASN A 397 4.79 -6.55 -34.20
C ASN A 397 5.35 -5.26 -33.57
N GLY A 398 6.41 -4.70 -34.16
CA GLY A 398 7.02 -3.45 -33.69
C GLY A 398 8.07 -3.60 -32.59
N LEU A 399 8.36 -4.85 -32.18
CA LEU A 399 9.43 -5.19 -31.25
C LEU A 399 10.53 -6.00 -31.96
N GLU A 400 11.77 -5.86 -31.48
CA GLU A 400 12.94 -6.63 -31.90
C GLU A 400 13.72 -7.10 -30.68
N THR A 401 14.39 -8.25 -30.78
CA THR A 401 15.28 -8.76 -29.72
C THR A 401 16.77 -8.65 -30.08
N LEU A 402 17.60 -8.52 -29.06
CA LEU A 402 19.05 -8.64 -29.12
C LEU A 402 19.49 -9.68 -28.09
N VAL A 403 20.25 -10.67 -28.53
CA VAL A 403 20.94 -11.60 -27.62
C VAL A 403 22.20 -10.92 -27.12
N GLU A 404 22.16 -10.43 -25.88
CA GLU A 404 23.25 -9.65 -25.29
C GLU A 404 24.43 -10.53 -24.91
N SER A 405 24.18 -11.72 -24.35
CA SER A 405 25.24 -12.69 -24.08
C SER A 405 24.69 -14.11 -24.08
N CYS A 406 25.50 -15.07 -24.50
CA CYS A 406 25.25 -16.50 -24.36
C CYS A 406 26.55 -17.18 -23.98
N PHE A 407 26.54 -18.01 -22.96
CA PHE A 407 27.68 -18.80 -22.55
C PHE A 407 27.25 -20.19 -22.10
N ALA A 408 28.21 -21.11 -22.10
CA ALA A 408 28.02 -22.46 -21.67
C ALA A 408 28.80 -22.77 -20.40
N THR A 409 28.30 -23.73 -19.64
CA THR A 409 28.90 -24.24 -18.39
C THR A 409 28.75 -25.77 -18.32
N PRO A 410 29.63 -26.48 -17.59
CA PRO A 410 29.50 -27.91 -17.36
C PRO A 410 28.39 -28.30 -16.38
N THR A 411 27.85 -27.36 -15.59
CA THR A 411 26.66 -27.59 -14.75
C THR A 411 25.58 -26.54 -14.99
N ASP A 412 24.41 -26.71 -14.39
CA ASP A 412 23.28 -25.77 -14.47
C ASP A 412 23.53 -24.44 -13.74
N LYS A 413 24.67 -24.30 -13.04
CA LYS A 413 25.02 -23.12 -12.27
C LYS A 413 25.58 -22.00 -13.14
N ILE A 414 24.93 -20.85 -13.07
CA ILE A 414 25.25 -19.63 -13.82
C ILE A 414 26.55 -18.97 -13.33
N ASP A 415 26.89 -19.12 -12.05
CA ASP A 415 28.02 -18.49 -11.37
C ASP A 415 29.32 -19.33 -11.42
N GLU A 416 29.37 -20.38 -12.22
CA GLU A 416 30.59 -21.17 -12.37
C GLU A 416 31.77 -20.36 -12.93
N ILE A 417 32.96 -20.69 -12.46
CA ILE A 417 34.21 -20.07 -12.94
C ILE A 417 34.47 -20.45 -14.41
N LEU A 418 34.07 -21.66 -14.81
CA LEU A 418 34.31 -22.19 -16.15
C LEU A 418 33.15 -21.81 -17.08
N LYS A 419 33.31 -20.71 -17.81
CA LYS A 419 32.33 -20.22 -18.80
C LYS A 419 32.93 -20.19 -20.20
N HIS A 420 32.27 -20.82 -21.16
CA HIS A 420 32.58 -20.68 -22.58
C HIS A 420 31.60 -19.71 -23.23
N TYR A 421 32.05 -18.49 -23.55
CA TYR A 421 31.18 -17.47 -24.14
C TYR A 421 31.02 -17.69 -25.64
N LEU A 422 29.79 -17.95 -26.08
CA LEU A 422 29.39 -18.01 -27.48
C LEU A 422 29.10 -16.61 -28.03
N ILE A 423 28.40 -15.81 -27.22
CA ILE A 423 27.99 -14.43 -27.54
C ILE A 423 28.30 -13.56 -26.32
N ARG A 424 28.86 -12.37 -26.54
CA ARG A 424 29.16 -11.40 -25.50
C ARG A 424 28.96 -9.97 -26.01
N ASP A 425 28.26 -9.16 -25.23
CA ASP A 425 27.92 -7.76 -25.53
C ASP A 425 27.24 -7.56 -26.91
N GLY A 426 26.41 -8.52 -27.30
CA GLY A 426 25.71 -8.56 -28.59
C GLY A 426 26.58 -9.03 -29.77
N CYS A 427 27.82 -9.44 -29.51
CA CYS A 427 28.76 -9.91 -30.51
C CYS A 427 28.99 -11.41 -30.40
N VAL A 428 29.07 -12.10 -31.54
CA VAL A 428 29.64 -13.45 -31.59
C VAL A 428 31.07 -13.41 -31.05
N SER A 429 31.31 -14.16 -29.97
CA SER A 429 32.61 -14.27 -29.31
C SER A 429 33.39 -15.50 -29.77
N ASP A 430 32.68 -16.54 -30.22
CA ASP A 430 33.24 -17.75 -30.81
C ASP A 430 32.95 -17.74 -32.31
N ASP A 431 33.99 -17.63 -33.14
CA ASP A 431 33.86 -17.51 -34.60
C ASP A 431 33.17 -18.72 -35.26
N SER A 432 33.02 -19.83 -34.55
CA SER A 432 32.27 -21.00 -35.02
C SER A 432 30.75 -20.84 -34.93
N VAL A 433 30.27 -19.87 -34.14
CA VAL A 433 28.84 -19.59 -33.98
C VAL A 433 28.30 -18.87 -35.22
N LYS A 434 27.25 -19.43 -35.80
CA LYS A 434 26.51 -18.81 -36.91
C LYS A 434 25.12 -18.40 -36.45
N GLN A 435 24.76 -17.15 -36.71
CA GLN A 435 23.41 -16.63 -36.47
C GLN A 435 22.59 -16.69 -37.77
N TYR A 436 21.38 -17.24 -37.68
CA TYR A 436 20.42 -17.30 -38.77
C TYR A 436 19.44 -16.12 -38.69
N THR A 437 19.06 -15.61 -39.86
CA THR A 437 18.08 -14.53 -40.00
C THR A 437 16.67 -15.13 -40.01
N SER A 438 15.89 -14.91 -38.96
CA SER A 438 14.46 -15.21 -38.94
C SER A 438 13.66 -14.09 -39.62
N ARG A 439 12.46 -14.43 -40.11
CA ARG A 439 11.48 -13.45 -40.60
C ARG A 439 10.84 -12.65 -39.45
N ASP A 440 10.86 -13.21 -38.25
CA ASP A 440 10.41 -12.55 -37.04
C ASP A 440 11.58 -11.89 -36.32
N HIS A 441 11.53 -10.58 -36.14
CA HIS A 441 12.59 -9.80 -35.49
C HIS A 441 12.79 -10.15 -34.01
N LEU A 442 11.79 -10.79 -33.38
CA LEU A 442 11.88 -11.28 -32.01
C LEU A 442 12.59 -12.63 -31.87
N THR A 443 12.64 -13.41 -32.94
CA THR A 443 13.20 -14.75 -32.93
C THR A 443 14.65 -14.74 -33.40
N LYS A 444 15.56 -15.33 -32.62
CA LYS A 444 16.99 -15.41 -32.96
C LYS A 444 17.46 -16.86 -32.90
N HIS A 445 17.95 -17.36 -34.03
CA HIS A 445 18.39 -18.73 -34.22
C HIS A 445 19.91 -18.80 -34.41
N PHE A 446 20.53 -19.79 -33.80
CA PHE A 446 21.98 -19.96 -33.77
C PHE A 446 22.39 -21.41 -34.01
N GLN A 447 23.59 -21.56 -34.55
CA GLN A 447 24.27 -22.84 -34.73
C GLN A 447 25.69 -22.73 -34.18
N VAL A 448 26.16 -23.78 -33.50
CA VAL A 448 27.55 -23.93 -33.08
C VAL A 448 27.97 -25.41 -33.18
N PRO A 449 29.22 -25.74 -33.55
CA PRO A 449 29.71 -27.12 -33.42
C PRO A 449 29.60 -27.61 -31.99
N VAL A 450 29.20 -28.86 -31.79
CA VAL A 450 29.09 -29.43 -30.45
C VAL A 450 30.46 -29.47 -29.78
N PHE A 451 30.54 -29.01 -28.53
CA PHE A 451 31.77 -28.94 -27.75
C PHE A 451 31.57 -29.56 -26.37
N LYS A 452 32.69 -29.84 -25.69
CA LYS A 452 32.69 -30.31 -24.30
C LYS A 452 33.77 -29.59 -23.49
N PHE A 453 33.55 -29.50 -22.18
CA PHE A 453 34.56 -28.99 -21.26
C PHE A 453 35.63 -30.05 -20.98
N VAL A 454 36.87 -29.59 -20.76
CA VAL A 454 37.98 -30.46 -20.40
C VAL A 454 37.77 -30.98 -18.97
N GLY A 455 37.80 -32.29 -18.78
CA GLY A 455 37.57 -32.94 -17.49
C GLY A 455 36.92 -34.31 -17.67
N LYS A 456 37.19 -35.26 -16.76
CA LYS A 456 36.62 -36.62 -16.86
C LYS A 456 35.10 -36.64 -16.61
N ASP A 457 34.59 -35.66 -15.87
CA ASP A 457 33.20 -35.62 -15.38
C ASP A 457 32.29 -34.68 -16.20
N HIS A 458 32.83 -33.91 -17.14
CA HIS A 458 32.06 -32.95 -17.95
C HIS A 458 31.52 -33.57 -19.24
N GLN A 459 30.55 -34.49 -19.11
CA GLN A 459 29.81 -35.07 -20.25
C GLN A 459 28.54 -34.30 -20.61
N VAL A 460 28.22 -33.26 -19.85
CA VAL A 460 27.04 -32.44 -20.05
C VAL A 460 27.43 -30.99 -20.25
N VAL A 461 26.61 -30.27 -21.02
CA VAL A 461 26.74 -28.84 -21.26
C VAL A 461 25.39 -28.17 -21.02
N PHE A 462 25.40 -27.05 -20.33
CA PHE A 462 24.26 -26.16 -20.17
C PHE A 462 24.53 -24.87 -20.93
N LEU A 463 23.50 -24.29 -21.53
CA LEU A 463 23.52 -23.01 -22.20
C LEU A 463 22.79 -21.97 -21.36
N HIS A 464 23.40 -20.80 -21.22
CA HIS A 464 22.85 -19.66 -20.50
C HIS A 464 22.87 -18.44 -21.40
N CYS A 465 21.71 -17.87 -21.69
CA CYS A 465 21.56 -16.72 -22.57
C CYS A 465 20.83 -15.57 -21.88
N ARG A 466 21.24 -14.35 -22.21
CA ARG A 466 20.60 -13.10 -21.80
C ARG A 466 20.07 -12.39 -23.03
N VAL A 467 18.80 -12.01 -22.97
CA VAL A 467 18.05 -11.44 -24.09
C VAL A 467 17.50 -10.09 -23.68
N LEU A 468 17.56 -9.14 -24.60
CA LEU A 468 17.06 -7.78 -24.44
C LEU A 468 16.07 -7.49 -25.56
N VAL A 469 14.92 -6.88 -25.24
CA VAL A 469 13.89 -6.50 -26.22
C VAL A 469 13.98 -4.98 -26.47
N CYS A 470 13.71 -4.52 -27.68
CA CYS A 470 13.66 -3.10 -28.04
C CYS A 470 12.44 -2.82 -28.93
N GLY A 471 12.03 -1.55 -29.02
CA GLY A 471 11.15 -1.10 -30.09
C GLY A 471 11.92 -1.01 -31.40
N VAL A 472 11.33 -1.47 -32.51
CA VAL A 472 11.95 -1.45 -33.85
C VAL A 472 12.23 -0.03 -34.34
N LEU A 473 11.46 0.95 -33.87
CA LEU A 473 11.57 2.37 -34.28
C LEU A 473 12.56 3.17 -33.42
N ASP A 474 13.12 2.57 -32.36
CA ASP A 474 14.06 3.25 -31.48
C ASP A 474 15.50 3.08 -31.99
N GLU A 475 15.96 4.03 -32.81
CA GLU A 475 17.31 4.06 -33.39
C GLU A 475 18.44 4.22 -32.35
N GLN A 476 18.13 4.69 -31.14
CA GLN A 476 19.09 4.83 -30.05
C GLN A 476 19.14 3.59 -29.16
N SER A 477 18.26 2.61 -29.40
CA SER A 477 18.18 1.39 -28.60
C SER A 477 19.46 0.54 -28.70
N ARG A 478 19.70 -0.30 -27.67
CA ARG A 478 20.77 -1.29 -27.73
C ARG A 478 20.62 -2.27 -28.90
N CYS A 479 19.41 -2.60 -29.33
CA CYS A 479 19.20 -3.47 -30.49
C CYS A 479 19.67 -2.79 -31.79
N ALA A 480 19.33 -1.50 -31.98
CA ALA A 480 19.80 -0.72 -33.13
C ALA A 480 21.33 -0.51 -33.14
N GLN A 481 21.92 -0.32 -31.96
CA GLN A 481 23.38 -0.23 -31.79
C GLN A 481 24.11 -1.57 -32.07
N GLY A 482 23.41 -2.70 -31.93
CA GLY A 482 23.96 -4.04 -32.21
C GLY A 482 25.19 -4.41 -31.37
N CYS A 483 26.17 -5.02 -32.03
CA CYS A 483 27.41 -5.53 -31.44
C CYS A 483 28.38 -4.38 -31.06
N ASN A 484 28.74 -4.28 -29.78
CA ASN A 484 29.69 -3.27 -29.30
C ASN A 484 31.09 -3.86 -29.05
N ARG A 485 32.00 -3.69 -30.01
CA ARG A 485 33.38 -4.23 -29.93
C ARG A 485 34.38 -3.34 -29.19
N ARG A 486 34.02 -2.14 -28.74
CA ARG A 486 34.96 -1.18 -28.12
C ARG A 486 34.60 -0.88 -26.67
N MET A 487 35.23 -1.60 -25.73
CA MET A 487 35.37 -1.11 -24.36
C MET A 487 36.72 -0.39 -24.22
N ARG A 488 36.68 0.94 -24.17
CA ARG A 488 37.74 1.69 -23.47
C ARG A 488 37.68 1.20 -22.03
N ARG A 489 38.82 0.76 -21.46
CA ARG A 489 38.91 0.30 -20.07
C ARG A 489 38.50 1.42 -19.12
N GLU A 490 37.21 1.57 -18.88
CA GLU A 490 36.69 2.21 -17.68
C GLU A 490 36.39 1.10 -16.68
N ALA A 491 36.87 1.31 -15.46
CA ALA A 491 36.57 0.45 -14.33
C ALA A 491 35.05 0.46 -14.10
N ARG A 492 34.36 -0.51 -14.69
CA ARG A 492 32.95 -0.78 -14.40
C ARG A 492 32.92 -1.18 -12.93
N LYS A 493 32.34 -0.34 -12.08
CA LYS A 493 31.97 -0.73 -10.71
C LYS A 493 31.07 -1.96 -10.85
N ASP A 494 31.46 -3.06 -10.20
CA ASP A 494 30.64 -4.25 -10.06
C ASP A 494 29.33 -3.89 -9.35
N GLN A 495 28.33 -3.55 -10.14
CA GLN A 495 26.91 -3.72 -9.83
C GLN A 495 26.54 -5.19 -10.14
N GLU A 496 27.35 -6.14 -9.69
CA GLU A 496 27.11 -7.58 -9.88
C GLU A 496 26.03 -8.13 -8.94
N THR A 497 25.58 -7.38 -7.94
CA THR A 497 24.71 -7.92 -6.87
C THR A 497 23.22 -7.84 -7.15
N HIS A 498 22.74 -7.14 -8.20
CA HIS A 498 21.31 -7.03 -8.50
C HIS A 498 20.85 -7.65 -9.83
N LEU A 499 21.79 -8.22 -10.62
CA LEU A 499 21.56 -8.66 -12.01
C LEU A 499 21.76 -10.18 -12.24
N GLN A 500 22.00 -10.95 -11.18
CA GLN A 500 22.21 -12.41 -11.29
C GLN A 500 20.95 -13.20 -11.66
N ASN A 501 19.76 -12.60 -11.58
CA ASN A 501 18.50 -13.32 -11.79
C ASN A 501 18.05 -13.44 -13.25
N HIS A 502 18.76 -12.94 -14.28
CA HIS A 502 18.13 -12.65 -15.59
C HIS A 502 18.69 -13.46 -16.78
N LEU A 503 18.88 -14.78 -16.63
CA LEU A 503 19.39 -15.66 -17.70
C LEU A 503 18.45 -16.83 -18.03
N LEU A 504 18.20 -17.03 -19.33
CA LEU A 504 17.59 -18.21 -19.91
C LEU A 504 18.58 -19.36 -19.82
N THR A 505 18.23 -20.44 -19.13
CA THR A 505 19.08 -21.63 -18.99
C THR A 505 18.44 -22.80 -19.72
N SER A 506 19.20 -23.55 -20.51
CA SER A 506 18.74 -24.76 -21.22
C SER A 506 19.81 -25.86 -21.18
N GLY A 507 19.38 -27.10 -20.91
CA GLY A 507 20.22 -28.27 -20.71
C GLY A 507 19.51 -29.31 -19.84
N PRO A 508 20.14 -30.45 -19.52
CA PRO A 508 21.49 -30.86 -19.91
C PRO A 508 21.55 -31.33 -21.38
N ILE A 509 22.58 -30.89 -22.09
CA ILE A 509 22.97 -31.45 -23.40
C ILE A 509 24.01 -32.54 -23.14
N ILE A 510 23.68 -33.79 -23.47
CA ILE A 510 24.54 -34.95 -23.23
C ILE A 510 25.49 -35.09 -24.43
N ILE A 511 26.79 -35.17 -24.16
CA ILE A 511 27.81 -35.37 -25.19
C ILE A 511 28.22 -36.85 -25.21
N ASP A 512 27.78 -37.56 -26.25
CA ASP A 512 28.09 -38.97 -26.43
C ASP A 512 29.58 -39.17 -26.76
N ARG A 513 30.18 -40.22 -26.20
CA ARG A 513 31.62 -40.53 -26.28
C ARG A 513 31.95 -41.58 -27.35
N GLU A 514 30.96 -42.16 -28.02
CA GLU A 514 31.20 -43.14 -29.09
C GLU A 514 31.35 -42.44 -30.45
N ASP A 515 32.58 -42.44 -30.98
CA ASP A 515 32.89 -42.13 -32.38
C ASP A 515 32.10 -43.06 -33.34
#